data_AF-A0A962QST9-F1
#
_entry.id   AF-A0A962QST9-F1
#
_cell.length_a   1.000
_cell.length_b   1.000
_cell.length_c   1.000
_cell.angle_alpha   90.00
_cell.angle_beta   90.00
_cell.angle_gamma   90.00
#
_symmetry.space_group_name_H-M   'P 1'
#
loop_
_entity.id
_entity.type
_entity.pdbx_description
1 polymer ?
#
loop_
_entity_poly.entity_id
_entity_poly.type
_entity_poly.pdbx_seq_one_letter_code
_entity_poly.pdbx_strand_id
1 'polypeptide(L)' 'MKSLATFLSVLVLAALSLTAAAENSTHTGGYTIHHNALTTDSLPSQVATAYGLQRSKNRAL' A
#
# COMPACT_ATOMS: atom_id res chain seq x y z
N MET A 1 -35.35 12.62 -14.63
CA MET A 1 -35.27 12.37 -13.17
C MET A 1 -34.66 11.01 -12.83
N LYS A 2 -35.07 9.91 -13.48
CA LYS A 2 -34.50 8.56 -13.26
C LYS A 2 -32.99 8.49 -13.54
N SER A 3 -32.52 9.09 -14.65
CA SER A 3 -31.10 9.14 -15.01
C SER A 3 -30.23 9.91 -14.00
N LEU A 4 -30.75 11.01 -13.44
CA LEU A 4 -30.06 11.79 -12.41
C LEU A 4 -29.95 11.00 -11.10
N ALA A 5 -31.02 10.30 -10.71
CA ALA A 5 -31.01 9.44 -9.53
C ALA A 5 -30.02 8.28 -9.69
N THR A 6 -29.99 7.63 -10.86
CA THR A 6 -29.00 6.57 -11.15
C THR A 6 -27.57 7.11 -11.10
N PHE A 7 -27.31 8.30 -11.66
CA PHE A 7 -25.98 8.90 -11.65
C PHE A 7 -25.51 9.23 -10.23
N LEU A 8 -26.41 9.76 -9.39
CA LEU A 8 -26.13 10.05 -7.99
C LEU A 8 -25.85 8.76 -7.20
N SER A 9 -26.61 7.69 -7.45
CA SER A 9 -26.36 6.39 -6.82
C SER A 9 -24.99 5.83 -7.17
N VAL A 10 -24.57 5.91 -8.44
CA VAL A 10 -23.24 5.47 -8.88
C VAL A 10 -22.15 6.29 -8.23
N LEU A 11 -22.32 7.62 -8.14
CA LEU A 11 -21.37 8.51 -7.49
C LEU A 11 -21.19 8.18 -5.99
N VAL A 12 -22.30 7.92 -5.29
CA VAL A 12 -22.28 7.52 -3.87
C VAL A 12 -21.55 6.19 -3.68
N LEU A 13 -21.82 5.20 -4.54
CA LEU A 13 -21.12 3.91 -4.48
C LEU A 13 -19.62 4.05 -4.78
N ALA A 14 -19.24 4.93 -5.71
CA ALA A 14 -17.83 5.19 -6.01
C ALA A 14 -17.09 5.92 -4.88
N ALA A 15 -17.77 6.76 -4.10
CA ALA A 15 -17.17 7.45 -2.96
C ALA A 15 -16.85 6.51 -1.78
N LEU A 16 -17.54 5.36 -1.67
CA LEU A 16 -17.33 4.39 -0.59
C LEU A 16 -16.02 3.59 -0.71
N SER A 17 -15.37 3.55 -1.88
CA SER A 17 -14.12 2.80 -2.08
C SER A 17 -12.85 3.55 -1.66
N LEU A 18 -12.96 4.84 -1.28
CA LEU A 18 -11.80 5.69 -0.98
C LEU A 18 -11.13 5.40 0.38
N THR A 19 -11.70 4.52 1.21
CA THR A 19 -11.22 4.28 2.58
C THR A 19 -10.24 3.12 2.72
N ALA A 20 -9.72 2.58 1.62
CA ALA A 20 -8.60 1.64 1.65
C ALA A 20 -7.32 2.37 2.09
N ALA A 21 -7.17 2.60 3.40
CA ALA A 21 -5.91 3.01 3.98
C ALA A 21 -4.91 1.87 3.77
N ALA A 22 -3.77 2.17 3.15
CA ALA A 22 -2.65 1.23 3.07
C ALA A 22 -2.15 0.99 4.50
N GLU A 23 -2.58 -0.12 5.09
CA GLU A 23 -2.20 -0.51 6.44
C GLU A 23 -0.73 -0.95 6.41
N ASN A 24 0.12 -0.26 7.20
CA ASN A 24 1.57 -0.47 7.23
C ASN A 24 2.02 -1.15 8.54
N SER A 25 1.06 -1.66 9.29
CA SER A 25 1.28 -2.31 10.57
C SER A 25 0.21 -3.35 10.81
N THR A 26 0.60 -4.57 11.18
CA THR A 26 -0.35 -5.61 11.57
C THR A 26 -0.35 -5.74 13.08
N HIS A 27 -1.53 -5.67 13.70
CA HIS A 27 -1.69 -5.87 15.14
C HIS A 27 -2.16 -7.31 15.41
N THR A 28 -1.35 -8.11 16.11
CA THR A 28 -1.68 -9.49 16.44
C THR A 28 -1.01 -9.95 17.73
N GLY A 29 -1.74 -10.69 18.57
CA GLY A 29 -1.19 -11.26 19.81
C GLY A 29 -0.58 -10.26 20.79
N GLY A 30 -1.03 -8.99 20.78
CA GLY A 30 -0.45 -7.91 21.59
C GLY A 30 0.82 -7.27 21.01
N TYR A 31 1.23 -7.67 19.81
CA TYR A 31 2.35 -7.08 19.07
C TYR A 31 1.87 -6.17 17.93
N THR A 32 2.69 -5.19 17.59
CA THR A 32 2.55 -4.36 16.39
C THR A 32 3.69 -4.69 15.43
N ILE A 33 3.35 -5.24 14.27
CA ILE A 33 4.30 -5.65 13.23
C ILE A 33 4.34 -4.55 12.17
N HIS A 34 5.32 -3.67 12.23
CA HIS A 34 5.58 -2.69 11.18
C HIS A 34 6.19 -3.38 9.96
N HIS A 35 5.51 -3.28 8.83
CA HIS A 35 6.00 -3.76 7.54
C HIS A 35 5.88 -2.62 6.54
N ASN A 36 6.51 -2.76 5.37
CA ASN A 36 6.58 -1.68 4.41
C ASN A 36 6.92 -2.28 3.04
N ALA A 37 6.23 -1.86 1.99
CA ALA A 37 6.53 -2.30 0.62
C ALA A 37 7.32 -1.19 -0.08
N LEU A 38 8.53 -1.50 -0.52
CA LEU A 38 9.46 -0.53 -1.07
C LEU A 38 10.29 -1.12 -2.22
N THR A 39 10.89 -0.26 -3.01
CA THR A 39 11.86 -0.69 -4.03
C THR A 39 13.22 -0.91 -3.39
N THR A 40 13.95 -1.92 -3.84
CA THR A 40 15.25 -2.30 -3.27
C THR A 40 16.32 -1.20 -3.35
N ASP A 41 16.17 -0.21 -4.24
CA ASP A 41 17.08 0.94 -4.29
C ASP A 41 16.97 1.88 -3.09
N SER A 42 15.85 1.85 -2.36
CA SER A 42 15.66 2.59 -1.11
C SER A 42 16.53 2.08 0.04
N LEU A 43 17.04 0.84 -0.04
CA LEU A 43 17.94 0.29 0.95
C LEU A 43 19.28 1.04 0.95
N PRO A 44 19.87 1.29 2.14
CA PRO A 44 21.27 1.68 2.24
C PRO A 44 22.18 0.64 1.56
N SER A 45 23.23 1.10 0.89
CA SER A 45 24.16 0.23 0.15
C SER A 45 24.73 -0.89 1.02
N GLN A 46 25.12 -0.57 2.25
CA GLN A 46 25.66 -1.55 3.20
C GLN A 46 24.65 -2.66 3.54
N VAL A 47 23.37 -2.33 3.72
CA VAL A 47 22.31 -3.31 4.01
C VAL A 47 22.08 -4.20 2.80
N ALA A 48 21.96 -3.61 1.62
CA ALA A 48 21.78 -4.38 0.39
C ALA A 48 22.95 -5.37 0.17
N THR A 49 24.20 -4.92 0.37
CA THR A 49 25.37 -5.79 0.26
C THR A 49 25.38 -6.89 1.33
N ALA A 50 25.08 -6.57 2.59
CA ALA A 50 25.09 -7.54 3.68
C ALA A 50 24.11 -8.71 3.45
N TYR A 51 22.99 -8.44 2.77
CA TYR A 51 21.96 -9.42 2.45
C TYR A 51 22.00 -9.91 0.98
N GLY A 52 23.00 -9.52 0.19
CA GLY A 52 23.13 -9.94 -1.21
C GLY A 52 22.00 -9.44 -2.13
N LEU A 53 21.36 -8.33 -1.78
CA LEU A 53 20.24 -7.75 -2.52
C LEU A 53 20.73 -6.80 -3.62
N GLN A 54 20.26 -7.02 -4.84
CA GLN A 54 20.49 -6.08 -5.95
C GLN A 54 19.57 -4.86 -5.81
N ARG A 55 20.16 -3.68 -5.65
CA ARG A 55 19.44 -2.40 -5.62
C ARG A 55 18.91 -2.03 -7.01
N SER A 56 17.60 -1.83 -7.14
CA SER A 56 16.94 -1.42 -8.39
C SER A 56 15.59 -0.77 -8.13
N LYS A 57 15.26 0.26 -8.92
CA LYS A 57 13.95 0.94 -8.94
C LYS A 57 12.81 0.02 -9.42
N ASN A 58 13.15 -1.04 -10.13
CA ASN A 58 12.18 -1.96 -10.75
C ASN A 58 12.13 -3.30 -10.01
N ARG A 59 12.61 -3.35 -8.77
CA ARG A 59 12.60 -4.55 -7.92
C ARG A 59 11.97 -4.22 -6.57
N ALA A 60 10.85 -4.87 -6.28
CA ALA A 60 10.12 -4.74 -5.03
C ALA A 60 10.78 -5.55 -3.90
N LEU A 61 10.55 -5.09 -2.67
CA LEU A 61 10.92 -5.69 -1.39
C LEU A 61 9.78 -5.49 -0.39
#